data_AF-A0A810NF13-F1
#
_entry.id   AF-A0A810NF13-F1
#
_cell.length_a   1.000
_cell.length_b   1.000
_cell.length_c   1.000
_cell.angle_alpha   90.00
_cell.angle_beta   90.00
_cell.angle_gamma   90.00
#
_symmetry.space_group_name_H-M   'P 1'
#
loop_
_entity.id
_entity.type
_entity.pdbx_description
1 polymer ?
#
loop_
_entity_poly.entity_id
_entity_poly.type
_entity_poly.pdbx_seq_one_letter_code
_entity_poly.pdbx_strand_id
1 'polypeptide(L)'
;MAMRRVWGYLAALAVMSSVLVLGPSSPACACSCAEPDPVKNAAWADLVFVGVVVDLDRPAFSMSSGDLMTARLTVERVDKGTAAGHVEVRTPVEGPSCGFDFVEGTRYLIYSRDGLTSMCAGNRVLGAAPEVELDSDVPVAALVAGAATVVVVAFALWWVLRRRGAPRPAVGPVENGPAGSGEDQDSA
;
A
#
# COMPACT_ATOMS: atom_id res chain seq x y z
N MET A 1 -47.71 8.59 -47.52
CA MET A 1 -47.43 7.15 -47.24
C MET A 1 -45.95 6.81 -47.18
N ALA A 2 -45.05 7.50 -47.91
CA ALA A 2 -43.61 7.23 -47.89
C ALA A 2 -42.95 7.48 -46.51
N MET A 3 -43.30 8.59 -45.83
CA MET A 3 -42.74 8.96 -44.51
C MET A 3 -42.97 7.90 -43.43
N ARG A 4 -44.12 7.21 -43.46
CA ARG A 4 -44.50 6.16 -42.49
C ARG A 4 -43.75 4.85 -42.71
N ARG A 5 -43.29 4.60 -43.94
CA ARG A 5 -42.41 3.47 -44.27
C ARG A 5 -40.97 3.76 -43.85
N VAL A 6 -40.48 4.99 -44.10
CA VAL A 6 -39.14 5.42 -43.68
C VAL A 6 -38.96 5.36 -42.16
N TRP A 7 -39.95 5.81 -41.39
CA TRP A 7 -39.89 5.72 -39.92
C TRP A 7 -39.90 4.26 -39.42
N GLY A 8 -40.62 3.37 -40.11
CA GLY A 8 -40.59 1.93 -39.83
C GLY A 8 -39.22 1.31 -40.06
N TYR A 9 -38.53 1.68 -41.15
CA TYR A 9 -37.16 1.22 -41.42
C TYR A 9 -36.15 1.75 -40.41
N LEU A 10 -36.26 3.02 -40.00
CA LEU A 10 -35.39 3.61 -38.98
C LEU A 10 -35.58 2.93 -37.61
N ALA A 11 -36.83 2.65 -37.22
CA ALA A 11 -37.11 1.92 -35.99
C ALA A 11 -36.59 0.47 -36.05
N ALA A 12 -36.76 -0.22 -37.17
CA ALA A 12 -36.23 -1.57 -37.36
C ALA A 12 -34.69 -1.61 -37.31
N LEU A 13 -34.02 -0.64 -37.92
CA LEU A 13 -32.56 -0.51 -37.87
C LEU A 13 -32.06 -0.23 -36.45
N ALA A 14 -32.73 0.66 -35.72
CA ALA A 14 -32.39 0.97 -34.33
C ALA A 14 -32.53 -0.26 -33.40
N VAL A 15 -33.61 -1.03 -33.58
CA VAL A 15 -33.83 -2.28 -32.83
C VAL A 15 -32.79 -3.34 -33.19
N MET A 16 -32.45 -3.52 -34.47
CA MET A 16 -31.37 -4.42 -34.89
C MET A 16 -30.03 -4.04 -34.28
N SER A 17 -29.66 -2.74 -34.32
CA SER A 17 -28.40 -2.28 -33.73
C SER A 17 -28.34 -2.47 -32.23
N SER A 18 -29.46 -2.31 -31.52
CA SER A 18 -29.53 -2.56 -30.07
C SER A 18 -29.26 -4.02 -29.73
N VAL A 19 -29.75 -4.95 -30.55
CA VAL A 19 -29.54 -6.40 -30.35
C VAL A 19 -28.07 -6.78 -30.58
N LEU A 20 -27.36 -6.11 -31.49
CA LEU A 20 -25.93 -6.34 -31.71
C LEU A 20 -25.05 -5.85 -30.55
N VAL A 21 -25.43 -4.76 -29.87
CA VAL A 21 -24.63 -4.18 -28.78
C VAL A 21 -24.82 -4.93 -27.45
N LEU A 22 -25.98 -5.59 -27.26
CA LEU A 22 -26.30 -6.38 -26.06
C LEU A 22 -25.93 -7.87 -26.19
N GLY A 23 -25.27 -8.28 -27.26
CA GLY A 23 -24.77 -9.64 -27.40
C GLY A 23 -23.75 -9.98 -26.29
N PRO A 24 -23.72 -11.23 -25.79
CA PRO A 24 -22.69 -11.62 -24.83
C PRO A 24 -21.32 -11.39 -25.47
N SER A 25 -20.46 -10.63 -24.78
CA SER A 25 -19.04 -10.52 -25.09
C SER A 25 -18.40 -11.88 -24.84
N SER A 26 -18.55 -12.81 -25.79
CA SER A 26 -17.79 -14.05 -25.79
C SER A 26 -16.30 -13.67 -25.73
N PRO A 27 -15.50 -14.25 -24.81
CA PRO A 27 -14.06 -14.06 -24.87
C PRO A 27 -13.62 -14.48 -26.27
N ALA A 28 -12.86 -13.63 -26.96
CA ALA A 28 -12.32 -13.97 -28.26
C ALA A 28 -11.57 -15.31 -28.13
N CYS A 29 -12.10 -16.37 -28.73
CA CYS A 29 -11.66 -17.77 -28.60
C CYS A 29 -10.31 -18.04 -29.28
N ALA A 30 -9.27 -17.27 -28.97
CA ALA A 30 -7.91 -17.56 -29.44
C ALA A 30 -7.14 -18.47 -28.46
N CYS A 31 -7.51 -18.49 -27.17
CA CYS A 31 -6.84 -19.30 -26.17
C CYS A 31 -7.76 -20.40 -25.62
N SER A 32 -7.44 -21.64 -25.97
CA SER A 32 -8.00 -22.83 -25.35
C SER A 32 -6.93 -23.44 -24.45
N CYS A 33 -6.95 -23.09 -23.16
CA CYS A 33 -6.11 -23.75 -22.18
C CYS A 33 -6.69 -25.15 -21.88
N ALA A 34 -5.81 -26.12 -21.61
CA ALA A 34 -6.23 -27.37 -21.00
C ALA A 34 -6.64 -27.14 -19.53
N GLU A 35 -7.38 -28.09 -18.96
CA GLU A 35 -7.70 -28.08 -17.53
C GLU A 35 -6.41 -27.92 -16.70
N PRO A 36 -6.35 -27.00 -15.74
CA PRO A 36 -5.16 -26.77 -14.94
C PRO A 36 -4.75 -28.02 -14.17
N ASP A 37 -3.52 -28.49 -14.39
CA ASP A 37 -2.91 -29.61 -13.66
C ASP A 37 -1.62 -29.13 -12.99
N PRO A 38 -1.59 -28.98 -11.65
CA PRO A 38 -0.44 -28.40 -10.96
C PRO A 38 0.84 -29.22 -11.13
N VAL A 39 0.75 -30.55 -11.33
CA VAL A 39 1.93 -31.40 -11.55
C VAL A 39 2.51 -31.13 -12.93
N LYS A 40 1.67 -31.04 -13.97
CA LYS A 40 2.12 -30.71 -15.33
C LYS A 40 2.62 -29.28 -15.45
N ASN A 41 1.94 -28.34 -14.79
CA ASN A 41 2.34 -26.93 -14.78
C ASN A 41 3.70 -26.75 -14.10
N ALA A 42 3.90 -27.40 -12.95
CA ALA A 42 5.19 -27.41 -12.27
C ALA A 42 6.27 -28.13 -13.07
N ALA A 43 5.94 -29.15 -13.87
CA ALA A 43 6.90 -29.80 -14.76
C ALA A 43 7.33 -28.89 -15.93
N TRP A 44 6.40 -28.09 -16.46
CA TRP A 44 6.67 -27.11 -17.52
C TRP A 44 7.48 -25.91 -17.04
N ALA A 45 7.19 -25.40 -15.85
CA ALA A 45 7.83 -24.22 -15.27
C ALA A 45 9.28 -24.51 -14.83
N ASP A 46 10.20 -23.57 -15.01
CA ASP A 46 11.54 -23.61 -14.41
C ASP A 46 11.57 -22.96 -13.02
N LEU A 47 10.66 -22.01 -12.80
CA LEU A 47 10.50 -21.24 -11.57
C LEU A 47 9.01 -21.22 -11.16
N VAL A 48 8.74 -21.63 -9.93
CA VAL A 48 7.42 -21.55 -9.29
C VAL A 48 7.58 -20.83 -7.97
N PHE A 49 6.86 -19.73 -7.79
CA PHE A 49 7.00 -18.91 -6.59
C PHE A 49 5.71 -18.18 -6.25
N VAL A 50 5.58 -17.82 -4.98
CA VAL A 50 4.59 -16.87 -4.49
C VAL A 50 5.26 -15.50 -4.39
N GLY A 51 4.62 -14.51 -4.98
CA GLY A 51 5.09 -13.13 -4.92
C GLY A 51 3.96 -12.11 -5.03
N VAL A 52 4.30 -10.87 -4.68
CA VAL A 52 3.41 -9.72 -4.74
C VAL A 52 3.83 -8.83 -5.89
N VAL A 53 2.89 -8.45 -6.76
CA VAL A 53 3.16 -7.50 -7.84
C VAL A 53 3.40 -6.12 -7.25
N VAL A 54 4.57 -5.55 -7.50
CA VAL A 54 4.95 -4.21 -7.00
C VAL A 54 5.00 -3.15 -8.10
N ASP A 55 5.06 -3.57 -9.37
CA ASP A 55 5.14 -2.67 -10.52
C ASP A 55 4.72 -3.40 -11.79
N LEU A 56 3.99 -2.72 -12.67
CA LEU A 56 3.58 -3.21 -13.98
C LEU A 56 4.06 -2.26 -15.08
N ASP A 57 5.01 -2.73 -15.89
CA ASP A 57 5.45 -2.04 -17.09
C ASP A 57 4.67 -2.55 -18.31
N ARG A 58 3.86 -1.68 -18.90
CA ARG A 58 3.05 -1.96 -20.09
C ARG A 58 3.47 -1.03 -21.22
N PRO A 59 3.59 -1.52 -22.47
CA PRO A 59 3.84 -0.65 -23.61
C PRO A 59 2.70 0.37 -23.76
N ALA A 60 3.05 1.63 -24.03
CA ALA A 60 2.07 2.72 -24.15
C ALA A 60 1.06 2.49 -25.28
N PHE A 61 1.48 1.78 -26.32
CA PHE A 61 0.62 1.34 -27.41
C PHE A 61 0.95 -0.11 -27.74
N SER A 62 -0.06 -0.96 -27.71
CA SER A 62 0.02 -2.33 -28.23
C SER A 62 -0.25 -2.27 -29.74
N MET A 63 0.76 -2.57 -30.55
CA MET A 63 0.65 -2.64 -32.01
C MET A 63 0.55 -4.09 -32.51
N SER A 64 0.85 -5.05 -31.64
CA SER A 64 0.86 -6.48 -31.95
C SER A 64 0.31 -7.32 -30.81
N SER A 65 -0.35 -8.42 -31.14
CA SER A 65 -0.73 -9.46 -30.17
C SER A 65 0.48 -10.11 -29.45
N GLY A 66 1.68 -9.92 -29.99
CA GLY A 66 2.94 -10.37 -29.38
C GLY A 66 3.56 -9.39 -28.38
N ASP A 67 2.96 -8.22 -28.18
CA ASP A 67 3.49 -7.23 -27.25
C ASP A 67 3.36 -7.76 -25.81
N LEU A 68 4.46 -7.64 -25.06
CA LEU A 68 4.58 -8.16 -23.71
C LEU A 68 4.49 -7.02 -22.70
N MET A 69 3.81 -7.27 -21.59
CA MET A 69 3.99 -6.51 -20.36
C MET A 69 4.94 -7.23 -19.43
N THR A 70 5.63 -6.45 -18.58
CA THR A 70 6.53 -6.95 -17.55
C THR A 70 5.93 -6.65 -16.20
N ALA A 71 5.70 -7.70 -15.40
CA ALA A 71 5.33 -7.59 -14.02
C ALA A 71 6.56 -7.79 -13.14
N ARG A 72 6.86 -6.83 -12.28
CA ARG A 72 7.90 -6.96 -11.27
C ARG A 72 7.25 -7.41 -9.97
N LEU A 73 7.73 -8.54 -9.44
CA LEU A 73 7.18 -9.18 -8.25
C LEU A 73 8.21 -9.30 -7.16
N THR A 74 7.82 -8.96 -5.93
CA THR A 74 8.59 -9.27 -4.73
C THR A 74 8.34 -10.72 -4.34
N VAL A 75 9.40 -11.52 -4.28
CA VAL A 75 9.33 -12.95 -3.97
C VAL A 75 9.13 -13.14 -2.46
N GLU A 76 8.08 -13.85 -2.08
CA GLU A 76 7.81 -14.23 -0.69
C GLU A 76 8.21 -15.68 -0.39
N ARG A 77 7.97 -16.59 -1.35
CA ARG A 77 8.29 -18.01 -1.22
C ARG A 77 8.59 -18.61 -2.58
N VAL A 78 9.61 -19.46 -2.67
CA VAL A 78 9.94 -20.22 -3.88
C VAL A 78 9.57 -21.68 -3.66
N ASP A 79 8.67 -22.20 -4.50
CA ASP A 79 8.24 -23.60 -4.46
C ASP A 79 9.06 -24.47 -5.44
N LYS A 80 9.60 -23.88 -6.52
CA LYS A 80 10.53 -24.53 -7.47
C LYS A 80 11.49 -23.51 -8.06
N GLY A 81 12.75 -23.89 -8.27
CA GLY A 81 13.78 -23.04 -8.88
C GLY A 81 14.51 -22.18 -7.86
N THR A 82 15.14 -21.11 -8.32
CA THR A 82 15.89 -20.16 -7.48
C THR A 82 15.53 -18.73 -7.84
N ALA A 83 15.00 -17.98 -6.88
CA ALA A 83 14.70 -16.57 -7.02
C ALA A 83 14.74 -15.88 -5.65
N ALA A 84 15.13 -14.60 -5.62
CA ALA A 84 15.16 -13.81 -4.40
C ALA A 84 14.97 -12.32 -4.70
N GLY A 85 14.42 -11.57 -3.74
CA GLY A 85 14.19 -10.14 -3.90
C GLY A 85 13.08 -9.85 -4.90
N HIS A 86 13.44 -9.32 -6.06
CA HIS A 86 12.49 -8.99 -7.14
C HIS A 86 12.73 -9.89 -8.35
N VAL A 87 11.64 -10.37 -8.96
CA VAL A 87 11.64 -11.13 -10.20
C VAL A 87 10.76 -10.43 -11.21
N GLU A 88 11.24 -10.33 -12.43
CA GLU A 88 10.47 -9.85 -13.57
C GLU A 88 9.88 -11.03 -14.33
N VAL A 89 8.57 -10.99 -14.53
CA VAL A 89 7.83 -11.98 -15.30
C VAL A 89 7.11 -11.27 -16.43
N ARG A 90 7.28 -11.78 -17.65
CA ARG A 90 6.67 -11.22 -18.86
C ARG A 90 5.48 -12.04 -19.30
N THR A 91 4.46 -11.37 -19.81
CA THR A 91 3.25 -12.01 -20.36
C THR A 91 2.65 -11.14 -21.45
N PRO A 92 1.93 -11.70 -22.43
CA PRO A 92 1.23 -10.89 -23.43
C PRO A 92 0.32 -9.85 -22.76
N VAL A 93 0.25 -8.65 -23.33
CA VAL A 93 -0.59 -7.56 -22.79
C VAL A 93 -2.08 -7.92 -22.89
N GLU A 94 -2.45 -8.61 -23.97
CA GLU A 94 -3.83 -8.87 -24.34
C GLU A 94 -4.27 -10.26 -23.90
N GLY A 95 -5.40 -10.34 -23.18
CA GLY A 95 -6.04 -11.61 -22.81
C GLY A 95 -6.31 -12.56 -24.01
N PRO A 96 -6.79 -12.07 -25.17
CA PRO A 96 -6.89 -12.88 -26.39
C PRO A 96 -5.57 -13.50 -26.88
N SER A 97 -4.43 -12.94 -26.48
CA SER A 97 -3.09 -13.48 -26.81
C SER A 97 -2.54 -14.39 -25.69
N CYS A 98 -3.41 -14.83 -24.79
CA CYS A 98 -3.12 -15.62 -23.60
C CYS A 98 -2.31 -14.86 -22.53
N GLY A 99 -2.46 -13.54 -22.50
CA GLY A 99 -1.94 -12.67 -21.46
C GLY A 99 -2.53 -13.00 -20.08
N PHE A 100 -1.71 -12.91 -19.05
CA PHE A 100 -2.17 -13.02 -17.66
C PHE A 100 -2.34 -11.64 -17.04
N ASP A 101 -3.56 -11.26 -16.66
CA ASP A 101 -3.83 -9.93 -16.07
C ASP A 101 -3.35 -9.81 -14.63
N PHE A 102 -2.12 -9.29 -14.48
CA PHE A 102 -1.60 -8.89 -13.19
C PHE A 102 -2.23 -7.59 -12.68
N VAL A 103 -2.39 -7.53 -11.36
CA VAL A 103 -2.88 -6.37 -10.61
C VAL A 103 -1.82 -6.02 -9.56
N GLU A 104 -1.42 -4.75 -9.51
CA GLU A 104 -0.49 -4.26 -8.49
C GLU A 104 -1.04 -4.47 -7.07
N GLY A 105 -0.15 -4.74 -6.12
CA GLY A 105 -0.50 -5.02 -4.73
C GLY A 105 -1.20 -6.37 -4.53
N THR A 106 -1.36 -7.18 -5.57
CA THR A 106 -1.98 -8.51 -5.47
C THR A 106 -0.91 -9.60 -5.37
N ARG A 107 -1.18 -10.60 -4.53
CA ARG A 107 -0.34 -11.78 -4.31
C ARG A 107 -0.77 -12.90 -5.26
N TYR A 108 0.21 -13.52 -5.90
CA TYR A 108 0.00 -14.60 -6.85
C TYR A 108 0.92 -15.78 -6.59
N LEU A 109 0.44 -16.99 -6.88
CA LEU A 109 1.28 -18.15 -7.19
C LEU A 109 1.55 -18.12 -8.70
N ILE A 110 2.81 -18.07 -9.08
CA ILE A 110 3.23 -17.92 -10.47
C ILE A 110 4.00 -19.16 -10.91
N TYR A 111 3.66 -19.62 -12.11
CA TYR A 111 4.41 -20.60 -12.87
C TYR A 111 5.06 -19.86 -14.04
N SER A 112 6.38 -19.81 -14.06
CA SER A 112 7.12 -19.17 -15.15
C SER A 112 8.10 -20.14 -15.78
N ARG A 113 8.40 -19.89 -17.05
CA ARG A 113 9.47 -20.55 -17.79
C ARG A 113 10.26 -19.49 -18.55
N ASP A 114 11.58 -19.42 -18.35
CA ASP A 114 12.46 -18.42 -18.99
C ASP A 114 11.99 -16.96 -18.76
N GLY A 115 11.41 -16.70 -17.59
CA GLY A 115 10.83 -15.39 -17.23
C GLY A 115 9.54 -15.05 -17.99
N LEU A 116 8.89 -16.02 -18.64
CA LEU A 116 7.61 -15.87 -19.33
C LEU A 116 6.50 -16.61 -18.58
N THR A 117 5.30 -16.04 -18.59
CA THR A 117 4.08 -16.68 -18.11
C THR A 117 2.87 -16.33 -18.97
N SER A 118 1.78 -17.05 -18.78
CA SER A 118 0.52 -16.89 -19.52
C SER A 118 -0.66 -17.27 -18.65
N MET A 119 -1.88 -16.95 -19.08
CA MET A 119 -3.07 -17.42 -18.38
C MET A 119 -3.24 -18.94 -18.35
N CYS A 120 -2.58 -19.67 -19.26
CA CYS A 120 -2.59 -21.13 -19.27
C CYS A 120 -1.48 -21.75 -18.40
N ALA A 121 -0.57 -20.96 -17.84
CA ALA A 121 0.56 -21.48 -17.06
C ALA A 121 0.14 -22.11 -15.71
N GLY A 122 -1.10 -21.86 -15.26
CA GLY A 122 -1.59 -22.31 -13.95
C GLY A 122 -1.44 -21.29 -12.84
N ASN A 123 -1.18 -20.03 -13.18
CA ASN A 123 -1.08 -18.94 -12.20
C ASN A 123 -2.37 -18.81 -11.38
N ARG A 124 -2.24 -18.49 -10.09
CA ARG A 124 -3.37 -18.39 -9.18
C ARG A 124 -3.30 -17.13 -8.34
N VAL A 125 -4.42 -16.41 -8.26
CA VAL A 125 -4.59 -15.27 -7.35
C VAL A 125 -4.71 -15.80 -5.92
N LEU A 126 -3.91 -15.28 -5.00
CA LEU A 126 -3.94 -15.61 -3.58
C LEU A 126 -4.62 -14.52 -2.74
N GLY A 127 -4.93 -13.37 -3.34
CA GLY A 127 -5.61 -12.23 -2.70
C GLY A 127 -4.73 -10.98 -2.69
N ALA A 128 -5.21 -9.92 -2.05
CA ALA A 128 -4.40 -8.73 -1.81
C ALA A 128 -3.17 -9.10 -0.97
N ALA A 129 -2.05 -8.42 -1.21
CA ALA A 129 -0.92 -8.46 -0.30
C ALA A 129 -1.41 -7.98 1.08
N PRO A 130 -0.98 -8.61 2.18
CA PRO A 130 -1.26 -8.09 3.50
C PRO A 130 -0.64 -6.69 3.56
N GLU A 131 -1.48 -5.69 3.81
CA GLU A 131 -1.00 -4.38 4.21
C GLU A 131 -0.12 -4.64 5.44
N VAL A 132 1.15 -4.26 5.36
CA VAL A 132 2.02 -4.23 6.52
C VAL A 132 1.46 -3.11 7.38
N GLU A 133 0.47 -3.43 8.21
CA GLU A 133 0.16 -2.65 9.39
C GLU A 133 1.48 -2.62 10.17
N LEU A 134 2.20 -1.51 10.08
CA LEU A 134 3.07 -1.10 11.16
C LEU A 134 2.14 -0.96 12.36
N ASP A 135 1.93 -2.05 13.08
CA ASP A 135 1.31 -2.04 14.38
C ASP A 135 2.19 -1.12 15.21
N SER A 136 1.78 0.14 15.32
CA SER A 136 2.36 1.08 16.25
C SER A 136 1.95 0.56 17.62
N ASP A 137 2.76 -0.34 18.16
CA ASP A 137 2.70 -0.99 19.48
C ASP A 137 2.66 -0.01 20.68
N VAL A 138 2.49 1.29 20.41
CA VAL A 138 2.18 2.28 21.42
C VAL A 138 0.67 2.49 21.41
N PRO A 139 -0.08 1.88 22.34
CA PRO A 139 -1.52 2.09 22.39
C PRO A 139 -1.75 3.59 22.55
N VAL A 140 -2.62 4.17 21.72
CA VAL A 140 -2.98 5.60 21.80
C VAL A 140 -3.40 5.97 23.23
N ALA A 141 -3.94 5.01 23.98
CA ALA A 141 -4.21 5.11 25.42
C ALA A 141 -2.97 5.46 26.27
N ALA A 142 -1.78 4.90 25.98
CA ALA A 142 -0.54 5.22 26.67
C ALA A 142 -0.06 6.66 26.37
N LEU A 143 -0.22 7.14 25.14
CA LEU A 143 0.09 8.53 24.78
C LEU A 143 -0.86 9.51 25.49
N VAL A 144 -2.16 9.19 25.54
CA VAL A 144 -3.17 9.99 26.23
C VAL A 144 -2.94 9.99 27.75
N ALA A 145 -2.62 8.84 28.34
CA ALA A 145 -2.30 8.74 29.76
C ALA A 145 -1.03 9.52 30.13
N GLY A 146 0.01 9.44 29.28
CA GLY A 146 1.23 10.24 29.42
C GLY A 146 0.95 11.74 29.37
N ALA A 147 0.16 12.19 28.39
CA ALA A 147 -0.22 13.61 28.28
C ALA A 147 -1.06 14.09 29.48
N ALA A 148 -2.04 13.30 29.91
CA ALA A 148 -2.90 13.64 31.04
C ALA A 148 -2.11 13.78 32.36
N THR A 149 -1.17 12.88 32.61
CA THR A 149 -0.33 12.95 33.82
C THR A 149 0.56 14.19 33.83
N VAL A 150 1.18 14.55 32.70
CA VAL A 150 1.99 15.77 32.58
C VAL A 150 1.14 17.02 32.82
N VAL A 151 -0.07 17.10 32.26
CA VAL A 151 -0.98 18.24 32.45
C VAL A 151 -1.42 18.37 33.91
N VAL A 152 -1.79 17.27 34.56
CA VAL A 152 -2.20 17.28 35.98
C VAL A 152 -1.04 17.72 36.88
N VAL A 153 0.17 17.22 36.65
CA VAL A 153 1.37 17.61 37.42
C VAL A 153 1.70 19.09 37.20
N ALA A 154 1.66 19.57 35.96
CA ALA A 154 1.89 20.98 35.66
C ALA A 154 0.85 21.89 36.31
N PHE A 155 -0.43 21.50 36.29
CA PHE A 155 -1.51 22.25 36.93
C PHE A 155 -1.38 22.27 38.46
N ALA A 156 -1.03 21.12 39.06
CA ALA A 156 -0.80 21.03 40.50
C ALA A 156 0.41 21.87 40.94
N LEU A 157 1.52 21.80 40.21
CA LEU A 157 2.71 22.63 40.45
C LEU A 157 2.39 24.12 40.33
N TRP A 158 1.71 24.52 39.25
CA TRP A 158 1.29 25.90 39.06
C TRP A 158 0.38 26.38 40.19
N TRP A 159 -0.59 25.57 40.62
CA TRP A 159 -1.50 25.90 41.72
C TRP A 159 -0.78 26.04 43.06
N VAL A 160 0.18 25.16 43.36
CA VAL A 160 1.03 25.24 44.56
C VAL A 160 1.90 26.48 44.54
N LEU A 161 2.55 26.78 43.42
CA LEU A 161 3.38 27.98 43.25
C LEU A 161 2.54 29.25 43.41
N ARG A 162 1.33 29.27 42.84
CA ARG A 162 0.40 30.40 42.96
C ARG A 162 -0.13 30.59 44.39
N ARG A 163 -0.37 29.51 45.14
CA ARG A 163 -0.75 29.56 46.56
C ARG A 163 0.40 29.99 47.47
N ARG A 164 1.63 29.64 47.13
CA ARG A 164 2.85 30.10 47.83
C ARG A 164 3.22 31.54 47.50
N GLY A 165 2.72 32.08 46.38
CA GLY A 165 2.89 33.46 45.94
C GLY A 165 2.01 34.48 46.67
N ALA A 166 1.59 34.24 47.92
CA ALA A 166 1.05 35.32 48.74
C ALA A 166 2.17 36.34 49.00
N PRO A 167 1.98 37.64 48.69
CA PRO A 167 3.01 38.67 48.89
C PRO A 167 3.35 38.78 50.39
N ARG A 168 4.63 38.58 50.76
CA ARG A 168 5.10 39.02 52.08
C ARG A 168 5.32 40.53 52.07
N PRO A 169 5.03 41.23 53.18
CA PRO A 169 5.12 42.69 53.26
C PRO A 169 6.55 43.15 53.01
N ALA A 170 6.68 44.31 52.37
CA ALA A 170 7.97 44.95 52.11
C ALA A 170 8.78 45.12 53.39
N VAL A 171 9.99 44.56 53.40
CA VAL A 171 11.08 44.97 54.30
C VAL A 171 12.18 45.49 53.38
N GLY A 172 12.33 46.81 53.35
CA GLY A 172 13.47 47.52 52.76
C GLY A 172 14.16 48.37 53.84
N PRO A 173 15.33 48.95 53.55
CA PRO A 173 16.60 48.23 53.46
C PRO A 173 17.46 48.40 54.72
N VAL A 174 18.29 47.40 55.03
CA VAL A 174 19.42 47.53 55.96
C VAL A 174 20.46 48.41 55.29
N GLU A 175 20.61 49.62 55.79
CA GLU A 175 21.66 50.56 55.41
C GLU A 175 22.97 50.12 56.09
N ASN A 176 23.85 49.49 55.33
CA ASN A 176 25.23 49.24 55.73
C ASN A 176 26.05 50.51 55.42
N GLY A 177 26.56 51.16 56.46
CA GLY A 177 27.54 52.25 56.39
C GLY A 177 28.75 51.95 57.28
N PRO A 178 30.00 52.13 56.82
CA PRO A 178 31.21 51.67 57.51
C PRO A 178 31.91 52.76 58.34
N ALA A 179 32.56 52.36 59.43
CA ALA A 179 33.71 52.99 60.12
C ALA A 179 33.81 52.31 61.51
N GLY A 180 34.92 51.82 62.04
CA GLY A 180 36.31 52.26 61.92
C GLY A 180 36.85 52.53 63.34
N SER A 181 38.05 51.99 63.63
CA SER A 181 39.02 52.35 64.70
C SER A 181 38.89 51.82 66.14
N GLY A 182 40.06 51.45 66.69
CA GLY A 182 40.40 51.19 68.11
C GLY A 182 40.50 49.69 68.43
N GLU A 183 41.63 48.99 68.45
CA GLU A 183 42.95 49.24 69.07
C GLU A 183 42.92 49.18 70.61
N ASP A 184 43.96 48.55 71.18
CA ASP A 184 44.30 48.21 72.59
C ASP A 184 43.78 46.87 73.17
N GLN A 185 44.63 45.85 73.35
CA GLN A 185 45.80 45.66 74.25
C GLN A 185 45.46 45.27 75.70
N ASP A 186 46.03 44.10 76.05
CA ASP A 186 46.62 43.69 77.32
C ASP A 186 45.77 43.36 78.58
N SER A 187 46.00 42.11 79.02
CA SER A 187 46.46 41.66 80.34
C SER A 187 45.63 41.90 81.63
N ALA A 188 45.52 40.77 82.35
CA ALA A 188 45.31 40.57 83.79
C ALA A 188 43.87 40.59 84.34
#